data_AF-A0A960Q8Q7-F1
#
_entry.id   AF-A0A960Q8Q7-F1
#
_cell.length_a   1.000
_cell.length_b   1.000
_cell.length_c   1.000
_cell.angle_alpha   90.00
_cell.angle_beta   90.00
_cell.angle_gamma   90.00
#
_symmetry.space_group_name_H-M   'P 1'
#
loop_
_entity.id
_entity.type
_entity.pdbx_description
1 polymer ?
#
loop_
_entity_poly.entity_id
_entity_poly.type
_entity_poly.pdbx_seq_one_letter_code
_entity_poly.pdbx_strand_id
1 'polypeptide(L)'
;WAGGLAVVHEFLEAHGLDTSAVELADGSGMSRANRATPRLMAALLRTMYFHRWGREFVASLPYSGEEDLSWRKRLAEPPYRGNVFAKTGTLNGVSTLSGYAKGASGRLYVFSILCNGTRGSWHAKRAQDAILRALIDEG
;
A
#
# COMPACT_ATOMS: atom_id res chain seq x y z
N TRP A 1 -16.21 -6.47 -16.60
CA TRP A 1 -14.98 -6.77 -15.86
C TRP A 1 -13.78 -6.98 -16.78
N ALA A 2 -13.82 -7.94 -17.72
CA ALA A 2 -12.67 -8.26 -18.61
C ALA A 2 -12.02 -7.03 -19.28
N GLY A 3 -12.80 -6.16 -19.94
CA GLY A 3 -12.26 -4.94 -20.57
C GLY A 3 -11.62 -3.95 -19.59
N GLY A 4 -12.14 -3.84 -18.37
CA GLY A 4 -11.55 -2.96 -17.35
C GLY A 4 -10.22 -3.49 -16.78
N LEU A 5 -10.09 -4.80 -16.64
CA LEU A 5 -8.86 -5.43 -16.18
C LEU A 5 -7.75 -5.35 -17.24
N ALA A 6 -8.11 -5.47 -18.52
CA ALA A 6 -7.17 -5.27 -19.63
C ALA A 6 -6.58 -3.86 -19.62
N VAL A 7 -7.41 -2.83 -19.45
CA VAL A 7 -6.95 -1.43 -19.37
C VAL A 7 -6.01 -1.19 -18.19
N VAL A 8 -6.26 -1.84 -17.04
CA VAL A 8 -5.34 -1.76 -15.90
C VAL A 8 -4.00 -2.41 -16.22
N HIS A 9 -4.01 -3.56 -16.90
CA HIS A 9 -2.78 -4.25 -17.30
C HIS A 9 -1.97 -3.41 -18.30
N GLU A 10 -2.61 -2.88 -19.33
CA GLU A 10 -2.01 -1.98 -20.32
C GLU A 10 -1.42 -0.73 -19.66
N PHE A 11 -2.11 -0.17 -18.66
CA PHE A 11 -1.58 0.96 -17.90
C PHE A 11 -0.27 0.60 -17.19
N LEU A 12 -0.17 -0.57 -16.56
CA LEU A 12 1.06 -1.01 -15.89
C LEU A 12 2.21 -1.14 -16.90
N GLU A 13 1.95 -1.79 -18.03
CA GLU A 13 2.95 -1.99 -19.10
C GLU A 13 3.41 -0.68 -19.74
N ALA A 14 2.47 0.23 -20.02
CA ALA A 14 2.77 1.55 -20.59
C ALA A 14 3.68 2.40 -19.67
N HIS A 15 3.71 2.10 -18.37
CA HIS A 15 4.59 2.73 -17.39
C HIS A 15 5.86 1.91 -17.10
N GLY A 16 6.14 0.88 -17.89
CA GLY A 16 7.34 0.05 -17.77
C GLY A 16 7.37 -0.81 -16.51
N LEU A 17 6.21 -1.13 -15.94
CA LEU A 17 6.11 -1.98 -14.76
C LEU A 17 6.11 -3.45 -15.17
N ASP A 18 6.86 -4.28 -14.45
CA ASP A 18 6.91 -5.72 -14.67
C ASP A 18 5.61 -6.40 -14.22
N THR A 19 4.79 -6.77 -15.20
CA THR A 19 3.50 -7.44 -15.02
C THR A 19 3.57 -8.96 -15.02
N SER A 20 4.76 -9.56 -15.17
CA SER A 20 4.92 -11.03 -15.33
C SER A 20 4.37 -11.86 -14.15
N ALA A 21 4.30 -11.26 -12.96
CA ALA A 21 3.79 -11.89 -11.74
C ALA A 21 2.45 -11.29 -11.26
N VAL A 22 1.71 -10.64 -12.14
CA VAL A 22 0.41 -10.01 -11.85
C VAL A 22 -0.73 -10.88 -12.34
N GLU A 23 -1.68 -11.14 -11.46
CA GLU A 23 -2.97 -11.72 -11.83
C GLU A 23 -4.05 -10.80 -11.29
N LEU A 24 -4.90 -10.25 -12.17
CA LEU A 24 -6.02 -9.42 -11.78
C LEU A 24 -7.32 -10.16 -12.10
N ALA A 25 -8.07 -10.51 -11.06
CA ALA A 25 -9.38 -11.13 -11.15
C ALA A 25 -10.51 -10.12 -10.86
N ASP A 26 -10.22 -9.07 -10.07
CA ASP A 26 -11.10 -7.92 -9.88
C ASP A 26 -10.31 -6.66 -9.45
N GLY A 27 -10.96 -5.50 -9.47
CA GLY A 27 -10.34 -4.21 -9.10
C GLY A 27 -10.41 -3.86 -7.61
N SER A 28 -11.17 -4.62 -6.80
CA SER A 28 -11.35 -4.37 -5.37
C SER A 28 -10.30 -5.04 -4.49
N GLY A 29 -9.68 -6.11 -5.00
CA GLY A 29 -8.80 -6.99 -4.25
C GLY A 29 -9.52 -8.10 -3.46
N MET A 30 -10.84 -8.29 -3.64
CA MET A 30 -11.60 -9.32 -2.88
C MET A 30 -11.36 -10.74 -3.40
N SER A 31 -11.07 -10.90 -4.68
CA SER A 31 -10.76 -12.20 -5.26
C SER A 31 -9.44 -12.73 -4.73
N ARG A 32 -9.47 -13.97 -4.25
CA ARG A 32 -8.28 -14.74 -3.86
C ARG A 32 -7.42 -15.15 -5.04
N ALA A 33 -7.87 -14.93 -6.28
CA ALA A 33 -7.05 -15.13 -7.47
C ALA A 33 -6.18 -13.91 -7.79
N ASN A 34 -6.38 -12.75 -7.14
CA ASN A 34 -5.50 -11.62 -7.35
C ASN A 34 -4.06 -11.93 -6.88
N ARG A 35 -3.06 -11.62 -7.70
CA ARG A 35 -1.64 -11.73 -7.40
C ARG A 35 -0.92 -10.44 -7.77
N ALA A 36 -0.05 -10.00 -6.87
CA ALA A 36 0.88 -8.91 -7.10
C ALA A 36 2.08 -9.07 -6.17
N THR A 37 3.23 -8.54 -6.57
CA THR A 37 4.43 -8.54 -5.74
C THR A 37 4.58 -7.22 -4.98
N PRO A 38 5.24 -7.22 -3.80
CA PRO A 38 5.56 -5.96 -3.10
C PRO A 38 6.43 -5.03 -3.95
N ARG A 39 7.32 -5.60 -4.78
CA ARG A 39 8.19 -4.85 -5.70
C ARG A 39 7.40 -4.09 -6.74
N LEU A 40 6.43 -4.75 -7.38
CA LEU A 40 5.53 -4.09 -8.32
C LEU A 40 4.73 -2.99 -7.64
N MET A 41 4.15 -3.26 -6.46
CA MET A 41 3.35 -2.28 -5.74
C MET A 41 4.18 -1.03 -5.37
N ALA A 42 5.42 -1.21 -4.92
CA ALA A 42 6.34 -0.11 -4.67
C ALA A 42 6.71 0.65 -5.96
N ALA A 43 6.94 -0.05 -7.08
CA ALA A 43 7.22 0.57 -8.37
C ALA A 43 6.02 1.37 -8.90
N LEU A 44 4.80 0.85 -8.75
CA LEU A 44 3.55 1.53 -9.10
C LEU A 44 3.36 2.79 -8.25
N LEU A 45 3.53 2.71 -6.93
CA LEU A 45 3.45 3.86 -6.04
C LEU A 45 4.48 4.93 -6.43
N ARG A 46 5.74 4.54 -6.67
CA ARG A 46 6.77 5.48 -7.15
C ARG A 46 6.38 6.14 -8.48
N THR A 47 5.82 5.37 -9.41
CA THR A 47 5.33 5.87 -10.71
C THR A 47 4.21 6.88 -10.50
N MET A 48 3.23 6.56 -9.67
CA MET A 48 2.11 7.46 -9.38
C MET A 48 2.54 8.74 -8.70
N TYR A 49 3.56 8.71 -7.83
CA TYR A 49 4.10 9.91 -7.19
C TYR A 49 4.58 10.97 -8.21
N PHE A 50 5.20 10.55 -9.30
CA PHE A 50 5.67 11.44 -10.37
C PHE A 50 4.66 11.61 -11.51
N HIS A 51 3.51 10.95 -11.45
CA HIS A 51 2.47 11.04 -12.47
C HIS A 51 1.78 12.40 -12.44
N ARG A 52 1.19 12.85 -13.56
CA ARG A 52 0.41 14.11 -13.64
C ARG A 52 -0.78 14.19 -12.67
N TRP A 53 -1.21 13.06 -12.11
CA TRP A 53 -2.29 12.94 -11.11
C TRP A 53 -1.76 12.48 -9.74
N GLY A 54 -0.44 12.57 -9.52
CA GLY A 54 0.20 12.06 -8.32
C GLY A 54 -0.27 12.75 -7.05
N ARG A 55 -0.54 14.06 -7.13
CA ARG A 55 -1.06 14.83 -5.99
C ARG A 55 -2.45 14.33 -5.57
N GLU A 56 -3.36 14.17 -6.52
CA GLU A 56 -4.70 13.64 -6.29
C GLU A 56 -4.65 12.19 -5.81
N PHE A 57 -3.75 11.39 -6.38
CA PHE A 57 -3.54 10.00 -5.96
C PHE A 57 -3.08 9.93 -4.50
N VAL A 58 -2.06 10.69 -4.10
CA VAL A 58 -1.59 10.71 -2.70
C VAL A 58 -2.68 11.24 -1.77
N ALA A 59 -3.39 12.29 -2.16
CA ALA A 59 -4.49 12.86 -1.36
C ALA A 59 -5.67 11.90 -1.16
N SER A 60 -5.84 10.93 -2.05
CA SER A 60 -6.87 9.88 -1.92
C SER A 60 -6.52 8.79 -0.92
N LEU A 61 -5.25 8.69 -0.52
CA LEU A 61 -4.80 7.69 0.45
C LEU A 61 -5.11 8.16 1.86
N PRO A 62 -5.66 7.29 2.71
CA PRO A 62 -5.78 7.55 4.12
C PRO A 62 -4.44 7.92 4.75
N TYR A 63 -4.44 8.72 5.83
CA TYR A 63 -3.25 8.99 6.64
C TYR A 63 -3.26 8.30 8.02
N SER A 64 -2.09 8.04 8.60
CA SER A 64 -1.96 7.32 9.88
C SER A 64 -2.66 8.06 11.02
N GLY A 65 -3.53 7.35 11.73
CA GLY A 65 -4.37 7.93 12.79
C GLY A 65 -5.56 8.75 12.28
N GLU A 66 -5.89 8.71 10.99
CA GLU A 66 -7.11 9.34 10.47
C GLU A 66 -8.36 8.76 11.11
N GLU A 67 -9.24 9.64 11.57
CA GLU A 67 -10.51 9.28 12.21
C GLU A 67 -11.46 8.61 11.20
N ASP A 68 -12.50 7.94 11.70
CA ASP A 68 -13.54 7.29 10.89
C ASP A 68 -13.10 6.12 9.97
N LEU A 69 -11.81 5.79 9.96
CA LEU A 69 -11.27 4.67 9.17
C LEU A 69 -10.86 3.47 10.04
N SER A 70 -10.83 2.29 9.42
CA SER A 70 -10.49 1.01 10.07
C SER A 70 -9.09 0.95 10.69
N TRP A 71 -8.22 1.90 10.35
CA TRP A 71 -6.86 2.02 10.86
C TRP A 71 -6.62 3.23 11.77
N ARG A 72 -7.67 3.93 12.22
CA ARG A 72 -7.60 5.10 13.11
C ARG A 72 -6.76 4.91 14.39
N LYS A 73 -6.59 3.66 14.84
CA LYS A 73 -5.79 3.30 16.03
C LYS A 73 -4.34 2.90 15.71
N ARG A 74 -3.97 2.81 14.43
CA ARG A 74 -2.63 2.40 13.99
C ARG A 74 -1.79 3.63 13.75
N LEU A 75 -0.60 3.67 14.35
CA LEU A 75 0.36 4.77 14.19
C LEU A 75 -0.31 6.14 14.46
N ALA A 76 -1.17 6.18 15.49
CA ALA A 76 -2.04 7.32 15.77
C ALA A 76 -1.44 8.32 16.76
N GLU A 77 -0.30 7.95 17.35
CA GLU A 77 0.51 8.75 18.26
C GLU A 77 1.63 9.50 17.53
N PRO A 78 2.08 10.65 18.04
CA PRO A 78 3.34 11.25 17.60
C PRO A 78 4.53 10.31 17.85
N PRO A 79 5.57 10.32 16.99
CA PRO A 79 5.71 11.12 15.77
C PRO A 79 5.05 10.49 14.52
N TYR A 80 4.30 9.39 14.65
CA TYR A 80 3.83 8.61 13.49
C TYR A 80 2.51 9.10 12.87
N ARG A 81 1.65 9.77 13.66
CA ARG A 81 0.35 10.30 13.18
C ARG A 81 0.57 11.28 12.02
N GLY A 82 -0.12 11.06 10.91
CA GLY A 82 -0.02 11.90 9.70
C GLY A 82 1.26 11.74 8.88
N ASN A 83 2.19 10.86 9.27
CA ASN A 83 3.44 10.62 8.53
C ASN A 83 3.39 9.40 7.61
N VAL A 84 2.28 8.65 7.58
CA VAL A 84 2.07 7.54 6.65
C VAL A 84 0.80 7.79 5.86
N PHE A 85 0.87 7.71 4.53
CA PHE A 85 -0.27 7.76 3.61
C PHE A 85 -0.37 6.42 2.89
N ALA A 86 -1.38 5.60 3.21
CA ALA A 86 -1.38 4.21 2.77
C ALA A 86 -2.76 3.59 2.61
N LYS A 87 -2.84 2.64 1.68
CA LYS A 87 -4.01 1.79 1.52
C LYS A 87 -3.86 0.51 2.33
N THR A 88 -4.90 0.19 3.10
CA THR A 88 -5.03 -1.07 3.83
C THR A 88 -5.69 -2.16 2.97
N GLY A 89 -5.29 -3.42 3.18
CA GLY A 89 -6.00 -4.59 2.69
C GLY A 89 -6.10 -5.65 3.78
N THR A 90 -7.26 -6.30 3.90
CA THR A 90 -7.50 -7.36 4.90
C THR A 90 -8.51 -8.37 4.37
N LEU A 91 -8.11 -9.65 4.34
CA LEU A 91 -8.97 -10.80 4.09
C LEU A 91 -8.64 -11.90 5.11
N ASN A 92 -9.41 -12.98 5.13
CA ASN A 92 -9.07 -14.16 5.94
C ASN A 92 -7.72 -14.74 5.49
N GLY A 93 -6.74 -14.65 6.39
CA GLY A 93 -5.35 -15.10 6.17
C GLY A 93 -4.44 -14.09 5.45
N VAL A 94 -4.92 -12.88 5.18
CA VAL A 94 -4.17 -11.85 4.43
C VAL A 94 -4.26 -10.50 5.11
N SER A 95 -3.13 -9.81 5.23
CA SER A 95 -3.09 -8.39 5.61
C SER A 95 -2.01 -7.67 4.83
N THR A 96 -2.38 -6.53 4.25
CA THR A 96 -1.49 -5.73 3.42
C THR A 96 -1.55 -4.25 3.80
N LEU A 97 -0.43 -3.57 3.62
CA LEU A 97 -0.32 -2.12 3.76
C LEU A 97 0.72 -1.61 2.76
N SER A 98 0.34 -0.69 1.89
CA SER A 98 1.25 -0.10 0.89
C SER A 98 0.97 1.38 0.74
N GLY A 99 2.03 2.18 0.57
CA GLY A 99 1.89 3.63 0.48
C GLY A 99 3.21 4.37 0.63
N TYR A 100 3.12 5.56 1.21
CA TYR A 100 4.23 6.46 1.45
C TYR A 100 4.42 6.71 2.95
N ALA A 101 5.67 6.84 3.39
CA ALA A 101 6.02 7.18 4.76
C ALA A 101 7.07 8.29 4.79
N LYS A 102 6.88 9.30 5.63
CA LYS A 102 7.85 10.37 5.85
C LYS A 102 8.75 10.01 7.03
N GLY A 103 10.04 9.85 6.78
CA GLY A 103 11.05 9.60 7.81
C GLY A 103 11.35 10.83 8.67
N ALA A 104 12.00 10.61 9.81
CA ALA A 104 12.46 11.66 10.72
C ALA A 104 13.46 12.61 10.04
N SER A 105 14.24 12.12 9.07
CA SER A 105 15.10 12.94 8.21
C SER A 105 14.34 13.89 7.28
N GLY A 106 13.03 13.72 7.15
CA GLY A 106 12.17 14.41 6.19
C GLY A 106 12.11 13.74 4.81
N ARG A 107 12.87 12.67 4.56
CA ARG A 107 12.81 11.90 3.32
C ARG A 107 11.47 11.16 3.20
N LEU A 108 10.96 11.09 1.98
CA LEU A 108 9.78 10.30 1.66
C LEU A 108 10.20 8.91 1.16
N TYR A 109 9.60 7.89 1.74
CA TYR A 109 9.80 6.50 1.39
C TYR A 109 8.55 5.91 0.77
N VAL A 110 8.74 5.02 -0.21
CA VAL A 110 7.68 4.17 -0.74
C VAL A 110 7.81 2.80 -0.10
N PHE A 111 6.70 2.20 0.32
CA PHE A 111 6.69 0.87 0.93
C PHE A 111 5.53 0.01 0.46
N SER A 112 5.74 -1.31 0.50
CA SER A 112 4.68 -2.31 0.32
C SER A 112 4.97 -3.51 1.21
N ILE A 113 4.02 -3.83 2.10
CA ILE A 113 4.13 -4.94 3.04
C ILE A 113 2.91 -5.86 2.80
N LEU A 114 3.18 -7.05 2.25
CA LEU A 114 2.15 -8.05 1.93
C LEU A 114 2.34 -9.29 2.80
N CYS A 115 1.41 -9.56 3.71
CA CYS A 115 1.45 -10.72 4.58
C CYS A 115 0.33 -11.70 4.20
N ASN A 116 0.70 -12.90 3.76
CA ASN A 116 -0.22 -14.00 3.42
C ASN A 116 -0.04 -15.17 4.41
N GLY A 117 -1.04 -16.06 4.49
CA GLY A 117 -0.98 -17.25 5.35
C GLY A 117 -1.04 -16.95 6.85
N THR A 118 -1.58 -15.80 7.25
CA THR A 118 -1.54 -15.35 8.63
C THR A 118 -2.64 -16.00 9.48
N ARG A 119 -2.32 -16.40 10.72
CA ARG A 119 -3.33 -16.85 11.70
C ARG A 119 -4.04 -15.64 12.33
N GLY A 120 -4.85 -14.97 11.50
CA GLY A 120 -5.50 -13.70 11.82
C GLY A 120 -4.68 -12.48 11.39
N SER A 121 -5.34 -11.33 11.22
CA SER A 121 -4.69 -10.12 10.69
C SER A 121 -3.90 -9.35 11.74
N TRP A 122 -4.12 -9.59 13.03
CA TRP A 122 -3.52 -8.81 14.12
C TRP A 122 -1.98 -8.89 14.16
N HIS A 123 -1.41 -10.09 14.08
CA HIS A 123 0.05 -10.28 14.08
C HIS A 123 0.71 -9.57 12.89
N ALA A 124 0.09 -9.67 11.70
CA ALA A 124 0.56 -9.00 10.51
C ALA A 124 0.46 -7.48 10.62
N LYS A 125 -0.64 -6.94 11.16
CA LYS A 125 -0.79 -5.50 11.41
C LYS A 125 0.27 -4.98 12.38
N ARG A 126 0.59 -5.72 13.44
CA ARG A 126 1.69 -5.35 14.36
C ARG A 126 3.05 -5.35 13.68
N ALA A 127 3.34 -6.36 12.85
CA ALA A 127 4.59 -6.40 12.09
C ALA A 127 4.69 -5.23 11.10
N GLN A 128 3.60 -4.93 10.39
CA GLN A 128 3.51 -3.75 9.50
C GLN A 128 3.78 -2.45 10.26
N ASP A 129 3.14 -2.26 11.43
CA ASP A 129 3.32 -1.06 12.24
C ASP A 129 4.76 -0.96 12.77
N ALA A 130 5.38 -2.07 13.19
CA ALA A 130 6.76 -2.09 13.66
C ALA A 130 7.76 -1.74 12.54
N ILE A 131 7.57 -2.27 11.33
CA ILE A 131 8.40 -1.93 10.16
C ILE A 131 8.26 -0.43 9.84
N LEU A 132 7.05 0.12 9.91
CA LEU A 132 6.83 1.54 9.65
C LEU A 132 7.42 2.45 10.72
N ARG A 133 7.38 2.05 12.01
CA ARG A 133 8.08 2.79 13.06
C ARG A 133 9.58 2.83 12.79
N ALA A 134 10.20 1.67 12.54
CA ALA A 134 11.63 1.61 12.20
C ALA A 134 11.97 2.46 10.96
N LEU A 135 11.15 2.38 9.90
CA LEU A 135 11.34 3.20 8.70
C LEU A 135 11.23 4.70 8.98
N ILE A 136 10.34 5.12 9.89
CA ILE A 136 10.17 6.53 10.24
C ILE A 136 11.31 6.98 11.15
N ASP A 137 11.68 6.19 12.15
CA ASP A 137 12.65 6.56 13.18
C ASP A 137 14.09 6.57 12.62
N GLU A 138 14.42 5.62 11.75
CA GLU A 138 15.76 5.46 11.15
C GLU A 138 15.89 6.14 9.77
N GLY A 139 14.76 6.56 9.19
CA GLY A 139 14.67 7.09 7.83
C GLY A 139 14.82 8.59 7.71
#